data_AF-M1CED7-F1
#
_entry.id   AF-M1CED7-F1
#
_cell.length_a   1.000
_cell.length_b   1.000
_cell.length_c   1.000
_cell.angle_alpha   90.00
_cell.angle_beta   90.00
_cell.angle_gamma   90.00
#
_symmetry.space_group_name_H-M   'P 1'
#
loop_
_entity.id
_entity.type
_entity.pdbx_description
1 polymer ?
#
loop_
_entity_poly.entity_id
_entity_poly.type
_entity_poly.pdbx_seq_one_letter_code
_entity_poly.pdbx_strand_id
1 'polypeptide(L)'
;MLELVEFYNWNRVRVKYCDGSSFTGDVEQVDPENKLFFRGARIFKAIMKDLWSKGMNNAENAILCGTSAGGLATILNCDNFKSLLPENVKVKCVADAGFFINGSALFFAKTISGTSDIQEMYRKIVNLHGSAKNLPSACTSVMEPSLCFFPENVVPYIQTPLFIINSIYDTWQTINEAVADWYFERAGFQYIDMDPCARDCKL
;
A
#
# COMPACT_ATOMS: atom_id res chain seq x y z
N MET A 1 11.49 -4.55 12.47
CA MET A 1 10.52 -4.36 13.59
C MET A 1 10.25 -5.62 14.39
N LEU A 2 10.01 -6.78 13.75
CA LEU A 2 9.61 -8.02 14.45
C LEU A 2 10.69 -8.63 15.38
N GLU A 3 11.93 -8.16 15.34
CA GLU A 3 13.04 -8.69 16.16
C GLU A 3 13.49 -7.72 17.28
N LEU A 4 12.76 -6.63 17.51
CA LEU A 4 13.12 -5.69 18.55
C LEU A 4 12.83 -6.27 19.94
N VAL A 5 13.79 -6.13 20.85
CA VAL A 5 13.68 -6.56 22.26
C VAL A 5 12.46 -5.92 22.92
N GLU A 6 12.07 -4.70 22.54
CA GLU A 6 10.88 -4.03 23.09
C GLU A 6 9.55 -4.73 22.74
N PHE A 7 9.50 -5.51 21.65
CA PHE A 7 8.30 -6.21 21.16
C PHE A 7 8.41 -7.73 21.24
N TYR A 8 9.32 -8.25 22.07
CA TYR A 8 9.59 -9.69 22.17
C TYR A 8 8.35 -10.52 22.55
N ASN A 9 7.48 -9.97 23.41
CA ASN A 9 6.29 -10.64 23.94
C ASN A 9 4.97 -10.16 23.30
N TRP A 10 5.02 -9.47 22.16
CA TRP A 10 3.83 -9.03 21.45
C TRP A 10 3.25 -10.15 20.59
N ASN A 11 1.93 -10.13 20.37
CA ASN A 11 1.31 -10.93 19.32
C ASN A 11 1.81 -10.45 17.96
N ARG A 12 2.27 -11.38 17.11
CA ARG A 12 2.85 -11.08 15.79
C ARG A 12 2.03 -11.73 14.71
N VAL A 13 1.64 -10.94 13.72
CA VAL A 13 0.89 -11.39 12.55
C VAL A 13 1.64 -10.96 11.31
N ARG A 14 1.87 -11.91 10.39
CA ARG A 14 2.40 -11.61 9.07
C ARG A 14 1.31 -11.80 8.03
N VAL A 15 0.95 -10.71 7.36
CA VAL A 15 -0.01 -10.72 6.26
C VAL A 15 0.75 -10.87 4.95
N LYS A 16 0.30 -11.78 4.08
CA LYS A 16 0.84 -11.91 2.73
C LYS A 16 0.24 -10.83 1.83
N TYR A 17 1.07 -10.19 1.02
CA TYR A 17 0.63 -9.23 0.02
C TYR A 17 0.17 -9.98 -1.24
N CYS A 18 -1.07 -9.78 -1.66
CA CYS A 18 -1.65 -10.51 -2.79
C CYS A 18 -2.64 -9.70 -3.64
N ASP A 19 -2.90 -8.43 -3.29
CA ASP A 19 -3.95 -7.65 -3.93
C ASP A 19 -3.46 -6.69 -5.01
N GLY A 20 -2.15 -6.42 -5.08
CA GLY A 20 -1.53 -5.55 -6.08
C GLY A 20 -1.79 -4.05 -5.93
N SER A 21 -2.52 -3.61 -4.89
CA SER A 21 -2.92 -2.21 -4.71
C SER A 21 -2.84 -1.72 -3.27
N SER A 22 -1.84 -2.18 -2.51
CA SER A 22 -1.64 -1.73 -1.13
C SER A 22 -2.90 -1.89 -0.25
N PHE A 23 -3.66 -2.97 -0.46
CA PHE A 23 -4.94 -3.27 0.20
C PHE A 23 -6.07 -2.25 -0.03
N THR A 24 -6.02 -1.46 -1.10
CA THR A 24 -7.07 -0.46 -1.40
C THR A 24 -8.08 -0.92 -2.46
N GLY A 25 -7.75 -1.94 -3.26
CA GLY A 25 -8.60 -2.37 -4.36
C GLY A 25 -9.92 -3.00 -3.91
N ASP A 26 -10.99 -2.74 -4.65
CA ASP A 26 -12.30 -3.36 -4.42
C ASP A 26 -13.16 -3.32 -5.70
N VAL A 27 -12.94 -4.32 -6.55
CA VAL A 27 -13.70 -4.57 -7.77
C VAL A 27 -14.56 -5.83 -7.60
N GLU A 28 -15.83 -5.73 -7.98
CA GLU A 28 -16.75 -6.87 -7.90
C GLU A 28 -16.45 -7.91 -8.97
N GLN A 29 -16.27 -7.44 -10.21
CA GLN A 29 -15.98 -8.27 -11.37
C GLN A 29 -14.60 -8.92 -11.23
N VAL A 30 -14.52 -10.19 -11.64
CA VAL A 30 -13.26 -10.92 -11.81
C VAL A 30 -12.74 -10.61 -13.20
N ASP A 31 -11.44 -10.36 -13.34
CA ASP A 31 -10.82 -10.24 -14.66
C ASP A 31 -11.10 -11.53 -15.46
N PRO A 32 -11.85 -11.46 -16.57
CA PRO A 32 -12.35 -12.66 -17.24
C PRO A 32 -11.23 -13.42 -17.98
N GLU A 33 -10.17 -12.73 -18.38
CA GLU A 33 -9.07 -13.29 -19.16
C GLU A 33 -8.05 -14.00 -18.25
N ASN A 34 -7.65 -13.30 -17.18
CA ASN A 34 -6.58 -13.72 -16.29
C ASN A 34 -7.09 -14.33 -14.97
N LYS A 35 -8.40 -14.26 -14.72
CA LYS A 35 -9.07 -14.76 -13.49
C LYS A 35 -8.54 -14.09 -12.22
N LEU A 36 -8.31 -12.78 -12.28
CA LEU A 36 -7.73 -11.99 -11.20
C LEU A 36 -8.79 -11.29 -10.35
N PHE A 37 -8.46 -11.14 -9.07
CA PHE A 37 -9.29 -10.52 -8.05
C PHE A 37 -8.60 -9.26 -7.52
N PHE A 38 -9.22 -8.10 -7.75
CA PHE A 38 -8.72 -6.83 -7.24
C PHE A 38 -9.52 -6.42 -5.99
N ARG A 39 -9.27 -7.12 -4.88
CA ARG A 39 -10.13 -7.08 -3.68
C ARG A 39 -9.37 -6.79 -2.39
N GLY A 40 -8.28 -6.04 -2.48
CA GLY A 40 -7.41 -5.65 -1.35
C GLY A 40 -8.16 -5.18 -0.11
N ALA A 41 -9.13 -4.27 -0.25
CA ALA A 41 -9.86 -3.73 0.90
C ALA A 41 -10.74 -4.80 1.57
N ARG A 42 -11.33 -5.73 0.80
CA ARG A 42 -12.09 -6.87 1.34
C ARG A 42 -11.18 -7.83 2.09
N ILE A 43 -10.01 -8.11 1.53
CA ILE A 43 -8.99 -8.97 2.13
C ILE A 43 -8.52 -8.39 3.46
N PHE A 44 -8.21 -7.09 3.48
CA PHE A 44 -7.82 -6.39 4.71
C PHE A 44 -8.90 -6.50 5.80
N LYS A 45 -10.16 -6.22 5.44
CA LYS A 45 -11.30 -6.34 6.35
C LYS A 45 -11.51 -7.76 6.86
N ALA A 46 -11.36 -8.76 6.00
CA ALA A 46 -11.48 -10.17 6.38
C ALA A 46 -10.39 -10.60 7.37
N ILE A 47 -9.14 -10.18 7.14
CA ILE A 47 -8.02 -10.40 8.05
C ILE A 47 -8.31 -9.76 9.41
N MET A 48 -8.75 -8.49 9.43
CA MET A 48 -9.08 -7.80 10.67
C MET A 48 -10.18 -8.50 11.46
N LYS A 49 -11.22 -9.00 10.77
CA LYS A 49 -12.31 -9.77 11.39
C LYS A 49 -11.84 -11.10 11.97
N ASP A 50 -10.98 -11.82 11.26
CA ASP A 50 -10.40 -13.08 11.74
C ASP A 50 -9.53 -12.85 12.98
N LEU A 51 -8.63 -11.86 12.93
CA LEU A 51 -7.78 -11.48 14.07
C LEU A 51 -8.59 -11.00 15.28
N TRP A 52 -9.66 -10.24 15.04
CA TRP A 52 -10.59 -9.83 16.08
C TRP A 52 -11.13 -11.04 16.86
N SER A 53 -11.59 -12.07 16.14
CA SER A 53 -12.10 -13.30 16.75
C SER A 53 -11.05 -14.12 17.50
N LYS A 54 -9.77 -13.91 17.18
CA LYS A 54 -8.61 -14.58 17.79
C LYS A 54 -8.02 -13.82 18.98
N GLY A 55 -8.70 -12.77 19.46
CA GLY A 55 -8.33 -12.04 20.67
C GLY A 55 -7.72 -10.66 20.43
N MET A 56 -7.59 -10.20 19.18
CA MET A 56 -7.13 -8.83 18.90
C MET A 56 -8.10 -7.77 19.45
N ASN A 57 -9.36 -8.14 19.67
CA ASN A 57 -10.36 -7.30 20.32
C ASN A 57 -10.02 -6.93 21.78
N ASN A 58 -9.10 -7.66 22.41
CA ASN A 58 -8.63 -7.39 23.78
C ASN A 58 -7.30 -6.62 23.80
N ALA A 59 -6.79 -6.18 22.64
CA ALA A 59 -5.51 -5.48 22.57
C ALA A 59 -5.58 -4.11 23.25
N GLU A 60 -4.57 -3.76 24.06
CA GLU A 60 -4.41 -2.39 24.58
C GLU A 60 -3.66 -1.48 23.61
N ASN A 61 -2.72 -2.08 22.85
CA ASN A 61 -1.88 -1.42 21.88
C ASN A 61 -1.87 -2.25 20.59
N ALA A 62 -1.89 -1.59 19.44
CA ALA A 62 -1.78 -2.25 18.15
C ALA A 62 -0.89 -1.44 17.22
N ILE A 63 -0.03 -2.13 16.46
CA ILE A 63 0.84 -1.52 15.47
C ILE A 63 0.53 -2.13 14.11
N LEU A 64 0.20 -1.29 13.13
CA LEU A 64 0.22 -1.68 11.72
C LEU A 64 1.60 -1.32 11.16
N CYS A 65 2.28 -2.28 10.55
CA CYS A 65 3.55 -2.03 9.91
C CYS A 65 3.70 -2.82 8.61
N GLY A 66 4.55 -2.29 7.73
CA GLY A 66 4.87 -2.92 6.48
C GLY A 66 6.08 -2.25 5.82
N THR A 67 6.67 -2.97 4.87
CA THR A 67 7.85 -2.54 4.11
C THR A 67 7.51 -2.42 2.63
N SER A 68 8.07 -1.44 1.90
CA SER A 68 7.84 -1.23 0.47
C SER A 68 6.35 -0.99 0.15
N ALA A 69 5.74 -1.76 -0.76
CA ALA A 69 4.30 -1.72 -1.02
C ALA A 69 3.45 -1.93 0.25
N GLY A 70 3.95 -2.72 1.21
CA GLY A 70 3.31 -2.87 2.52
C GLY A 70 3.48 -1.63 3.42
N GLY A 71 4.57 -0.88 3.24
CA GLY A 71 4.77 0.42 3.88
C GLY A 71 3.77 1.45 3.34
N LEU A 72 3.60 1.49 2.02
CA LEU A 72 2.54 2.31 1.40
C LEU A 72 1.13 1.87 1.87
N ALA A 73 0.86 0.57 1.92
CA ALA A 73 -0.39 0.05 2.46
C ALA A 73 -0.63 0.47 3.92
N THR A 74 0.44 0.52 4.73
CA THR A 74 0.38 1.00 6.11
C THR A 74 -0.03 2.47 6.18
N ILE A 75 0.51 3.32 5.29
CA ILE A 75 0.12 4.74 5.20
C ILE A 75 -1.36 4.84 4.80
N LEU A 76 -1.74 4.21 3.69
CA LEU A 76 -3.10 4.34 3.12
C LEU A 76 -4.20 3.76 4.01
N ASN A 77 -3.90 2.74 4.82
CA ASN A 77 -4.87 2.07 5.68
C ASN A 77 -4.72 2.41 7.17
N CYS A 78 -3.87 3.38 7.55
CA CYS A 78 -3.58 3.63 8.97
C CYS A 78 -4.84 3.98 9.79
N ASP A 79 -5.64 4.92 9.29
CA ASP A 79 -6.90 5.30 9.94
C ASP A 79 -7.97 4.21 9.82
N ASN A 80 -8.00 3.49 8.70
CA ASN A 80 -8.90 2.34 8.53
C ASN A 80 -8.59 1.25 9.58
N PHE A 81 -7.32 0.94 9.81
CA PHE A 81 -6.87 0.02 10.85
C PHE A 81 -7.30 0.45 12.24
N LYS A 82 -7.15 1.74 12.58
CA LYS A 82 -7.65 2.29 13.85
C LYS A 82 -9.17 2.16 13.96
N SER A 83 -9.91 2.43 12.88
CA SER A 83 -11.38 2.37 12.87
C SER A 83 -11.95 0.95 13.08
N LEU A 84 -11.15 -0.08 12.77
CA LEU A 84 -11.52 -1.49 12.92
C LEU A 84 -11.15 -2.08 14.29
N LEU A 85 -10.57 -1.28 15.18
CA LEU A 85 -10.20 -1.64 16.55
C LEU A 85 -11.10 -0.93 17.56
N PRO A 86 -11.22 -1.44 18.81
CA PRO A 86 -11.92 -0.71 19.86
C PRO A 86 -11.36 0.70 20.07
N GLU A 87 -12.22 1.63 20.49
CA GLU A 87 -11.88 3.05 20.60
C GLU A 87 -10.72 3.30 21.57
N ASN A 88 -10.65 2.55 22.67
CA ASN A 88 -9.62 2.68 23.71
C ASN A 88 -8.24 2.12 23.31
N VAL A 89 -8.12 1.41 22.19
CA VAL A 89 -6.84 0.83 21.75
C VAL A 89 -5.89 1.92 21.25
N LYS A 90 -4.66 1.94 21.74
CA LYS A 90 -3.61 2.84 21.25
C LYS A 90 -3.03 2.27 19.95
N VAL A 91 -3.31 2.95 18.85
CA VAL A 91 -2.84 2.53 17.53
C VAL A 91 -1.70 3.43 17.07
N LYS A 92 -0.67 2.81 16.50
CA LYS A 92 0.40 3.49 15.77
C LYS A 92 0.65 2.76 14.46
N CYS A 93 1.06 3.49 13.44
CA CYS A 93 1.44 2.92 12.16
C CYS A 93 2.92 3.18 11.90
N VAL A 94 3.62 2.21 11.34
CA VAL A 94 5.03 2.35 10.98
C VAL A 94 5.25 1.88 9.55
N ALA A 95 5.48 2.86 8.67
CA ALA A 95 5.72 2.64 7.26
C ALA A 95 7.22 2.64 6.99
N ASP A 96 7.74 1.52 6.51
CA ASP A 96 9.14 1.32 6.16
C ASP A 96 9.30 1.25 4.64
N ALA A 97 10.23 2.03 4.07
CA ALA A 97 10.50 2.10 2.62
C ALA A 97 9.24 2.29 1.75
N GLY A 98 8.20 2.94 2.29
CA GLY A 98 6.89 3.10 1.65
C GLY A 98 6.59 4.53 1.21
N PHE A 99 7.54 5.46 1.39
CA PHE A 99 7.40 6.88 1.04
C PHE A 99 7.93 7.13 -0.37
N PHE A 100 7.09 6.88 -1.37
CA PHE A 100 7.41 7.13 -2.77
C PHE A 100 7.00 8.55 -3.17
N ILE A 101 7.92 9.31 -3.73
CA ILE A 101 7.65 10.69 -4.13
C ILE A 101 7.20 10.77 -5.57
N ASN A 102 6.37 11.77 -5.86
CA ASN A 102 6.05 12.16 -7.21
C ASN A 102 7.28 12.81 -7.86
N GLY A 103 7.97 12.03 -8.70
CA GLY A 103 9.20 12.43 -9.37
C GLY A 103 9.06 13.65 -10.26
N SER A 104 7.85 14.07 -10.68
CA SER A 104 7.65 15.22 -11.58
C SER A 104 8.25 16.55 -11.08
N ALA A 105 8.56 16.66 -9.78
CA ALA A 105 9.23 17.81 -9.18
C ALA A 105 10.76 17.83 -9.37
N LEU A 106 11.38 16.73 -9.79
CA LEU A 106 12.82 16.64 -10.05
C LEU A 106 13.10 16.88 -11.53
N PHE A 107 13.99 17.84 -11.82
CA PHE A 107 14.43 18.24 -13.17
C PHE A 107 14.98 17.07 -14.05
N PHE A 108 15.22 15.90 -13.45
CA PHE A 108 15.73 14.68 -14.07
C PHE A 108 14.72 13.52 -14.13
N ALA A 109 13.45 13.72 -13.76
CA ALA A 109 12.44 12.65 -13.70
C ALA A 109 11.86 12.23 -15.06
N LYS A 110 12.63 12.45 -16.13
CA LYS A 110 12.45 11.73 -17.37
C LYS A 110 13.45 10.59 -17.34
N THR A 111 12.97 9.35 -17.45
CA THR A 111 13.86 8.21 -17.63
C THR A 111 14.73 8.40 -18.87
N ILE A 112 15.71 7.52 -19.06
CA ILE A 112 16.57 7.49 -20.25
C ILE A 112 15.77 7.56 -21.58
N SER A 113 14.52 7.07 -21.63
CA SER A 113 13.63 7.09 -22.80
C SER A 113 12.68 8.28 -22.87
N GLY A 114 12.68 9.19 -21.89
CA GLY A 114 11.85 10.40 -21.91
C GLY A 114 10.39 10.20 -21.48
N THR A 115 10.02 8.99 -21.09
CA THR A 115 8.70 8.58 -20.59
C THR A 115 8.85 7.96 -19.19
N SER A 116 7.78 7.47 -18.58
CA SER A 116 7.66 7.09 -17.15
C SER A 116 7.42 8.26 -16.20
N ASP A 117 6.13 8.56 -16.02
CA ASP A 117 5.63 9.28 -14.86
C ASP A 117 5.05 8.23 -13.89
N ILE A 118 5.62 8.12 -12.69
CA ILE A 118 5.07 7.31 -11.58
C ILE A 118 3.59 7.64 -11.32
N GLN A 119 3.16 8.87 -11.64
CA GLN A 119 1.75 9.25 -11.60
C GLN A 119 0.89 8.42 -12.56
N GLU A 120 1.37 8.14 -13.78
CA GLU A 120 0.63 7.33 -14.75
C GLU A 120 0.49 5.88 -14.28
N MET A 121 1.55 5.33 -13.65
CA MET A 121 1.49 4.02 -13.02
C MET A 121 0.44 3.99 -11.91
N TYR A 122 0.47 4.95 -10.97
CA TYR A 122 -0.54 5.04 -9.92
C TYR A 122 -1.94 5.28 -10.47
N ARG A 123 -2.10 6.09 -11.53
CA ARG A 123 -3.38 6.26 -12.22
C ARG A 123 -3.92 4.94 -12.75
N LYS A 124 -3.08 4.13 -13.41
CA LYS A 124 -3.47 2.79 -13.87
C LYS A 124 -3.84 1.87 -12.72
N ILE A 125 -3.05 1.84 -11.64
CA ILE A 125 -3.32 1.02 -10.45
C ILE A 125 -4.66 1.42 -9.81
N VAL A 126 -4.86 2.70 -9.53
CA VAL A 126 -6.09 3.19 -8.88
C VAL A 126 -7.33 2.89 -9.71
N ASN A 127 -7.24 3.06 -11.03
CA ASN A 127 -8.36 2.78 -11.94
C ASN A 127 -8.64 1.29 -12.06
N LEU A 128 -7.61 0.46 -12.28
CA LEU A 128 -7.74 -0.98 -12.42
C LEU A 128 -8.30 -1.63 -11.16
N HIS A 129 -7.84 -1.20 -9.98
CA HIS A 129 -8.23 -1.78 -8.71
C HIS A 129 -9.48 -1.13 -8.09
N GLY A 130 -10.02 -0.07 -8.70
CA GLY A 130 -11.15 0.67 -8.13
C GLY A 130 -10.84 1.26 -6.74
N SER A 131 -9.59 1.65 -6.50
CA SER A 131 -9.06 2.00 -5.18
C SER A 131 -9.64 3.30 -4.60
N ALA A 132 -10.13 4.21 -5.45
CA ALA A 132 -10.51 5.56 -5.05
C ALA A 132 -11.46 5.63 -3.85
N LYS A 133 -12.42 4.70 -3.75
CA LYS A 133 -13.41 4.64 -2.66
C LYS A 133 -12.84 4.20 -1.30
N ASN A 134 -11.63 3.66 -1.28
CA ASN A 134 -10.95 3.18 -0.07
C ASN A 134 -9.76 4.09 0.32
N LEU A 135 -9.56 5.20 -0.37
CA LEU A 135 -8.58 6.22 -0.02
C LEU A 135 -9.19 7.26 0.93
N PRO A 136 -8.36 8.04 1.68
CA PRO A 136 -8.87 9.11 2.52
C PRO A 136 -9.68 10.12 1.72
N SER A 137 -10.97 10.25 2.05
CA SER A 137 -11.90 11.13 1.35
C SER A 137 -11.49 12.61 1.41
N ALA A 138 -10.81 13.00 2.49
CA ALA A 138 -10.25 14.33 2.64
C ALA A 138 -9.14 14.62 1.60
N CYS A 139 -8.40 13.60 1.17
CA CYS A 139 -7.43 13.72 0.09
C CYS A 139 -8.13 13.71 -1.28
N THR A 140 -8.98 12.71 -1.55
CA THR A 140 -9.63 12.55 -2.86
C THR A 140 -10.65 13.64 -3.19
N SER A 141 -11.05 14.46 -2.21
CA SER A 141 -11.96 15.59 -2.44
C SER A 141 -11.25 16.85 -2.98
N VAL A 142 -9.92 16.93 -2.86
CA VAL A 142 -9.15 18.10 -3.30
C VAL A 142 -8.19 17.79 -4.46
N MET A 143 -7.97 16.52 -4.78
CA MET A 143 -7.11 16.08 -5.87
C MET A 143 -7.55 14.74 -6.46
N GLU A 144 -7.03 14.41 -7.63
CA GLU A 144 -7.29 13.13 -8.29
C GLU A 144 -6.92 11.94 -7.37
N PRO A 145 -7.73 10.88 -7.30
CA PRO A 145 -7.47 9.75 -6.40
C PRO A 145 -6.10 9.10 -6.57
N SER A 146 -5.53 9.11 -7.79
CA SER A 146 -4.19 8.58 -8.03
C SER A 146 -3.08 9.41 -7.38
N LEU A 147 -3.31 10.70 -7.14
CA LEU A 147 -2.35 11.55 -6.43
C LEU A 147 -2.34 11.24 -4.92
N CYS A 148 -3.43 10.71 -4.37
CA CYS A 148 -3.51 10.25 -2.98
C CYS A 148 -2.77 8.92 -2.74
N PHE A 149 -2.22 8.27 -3.77
CA PHE A 149 -1.27 7.17 -3.60
C PHE A 149 0.14 7.64 -3.27
N PHE A 150 0.45 8.94 -3.44
CA PHE A 150 1.73 9.51 -3.02
C PHE A 150 1.68 9.90 -1.54
N PRO A 151 2.56 9.37 -0.69
CA PRO A 151 2.67 9.74 0.71
C PRO A 151 2.81 11.25 0.97
N GLU A 152 3.48 12.03 0.12
CA GLU A 152 3.52 13.50 0.34
C GLU A 152 2.14 14.16 0.30
N ASN A 153 1.18 13.57 -0.42
CA ASN A 153 -0.16 14.12 -0.58
C ASN A 153 -1.12 13.58 0.47
N VAL A 154 -1.03 12.30 0.82
CA VAL A 154 -2.02 11.64 1.70
C VAL A 154 -1.69 11.76 3.19
N VAL A 155 -0.41 11.85 3.57
CA VAL A 155 0.02 11.92 4.98
C VAL A 155 -0.62 13.09 5.76
N PRO A 156 -0.80 14.31 5.19
CA PRO A 156 -1.48 15.41 5.87
C PRO A 156 -2.93 15.10 6.29
N TYR A 157 -3.57 14.08 5.70
CA TYR A 157 -4.95 13.69 5.98
C TYR A 157 -5.06 12.53 6.97
N ILE A 158 -3.94 11.94 7.40
CA ILE A 158 -3.91 10.81 8.34
C ILE A 158 -3.97 11.34 9.77
N GLN A 159 -4.89 10.80 10.57
CA GLN A 159 -5.09 11.21 11.97
C GLN A 159 -4.32 10.35 12.96
N THR A 160 -4.18 9.06 12.65
CA THR A 160 -3.51 8.08 13.50
C THR A 160 -1.99 8.30 13.48
N PRO A 161 -1.29 8.26 14.62
CA PRO A 161 0.15 8.49 14.67
C PRO A 161 0.93 7.56 13.72
N LEU A 162 1.62 8.18 12.76
CA LEU A 162 2.39 7.52 11.70
C LEU A 162 3.88 7.81 11.88
N PHE A 163 4.70 6.76 11.90
CA PHE A 163 6.15 6.84 11.88
C PHE A 163 6.67 6.37 10.52
N ILE A 164 7.45 7.20 9.84
CA ILE A 164 7.98 6.90 8.50
C ILE A 164 9.48 6.63 8.61
N ILE A 165 9.89 5.47 8.09
CA ILE A 165 11.28 5.08 7.92
C ILE A 165 11.50 4.99 6.42
N ASN A 166 12.33 5.86 5.86
CA ASN A 166 12.62 5.81 4.43
C ASN A 166 14.09 6.18 4.19
N SER A 167 14.72 5.47 3.26
CA SER A 167 16.02 5.90 2.73
C SER A 167 15.82 7.17 1.92
N ILE A 168 16.77 8.12 2.05
CA ILE A 168 16.83 9.30 1.16
C ILE A 168 17.16 8.90 -0.29
N TYR A 169 17.79 7.74 -0.47
CA TYR A 169 18.10 7.13 -1.76
C TYR A 169 17.47 5.74 -1.79
N ASP A 170 16.15 5.71 -1.76
CA ASP A 170 15.43 4.45 -1.90
C ASP A 170 15.73 3.85 -3.27
N THR A 171 16.13 2.57 -3.30
CA THR A 171 16.56 1.92 -4.54
C THR A 171 15.41 1.78 -5.53
N TRP A 172 14.19 1.53 -5.06
CA TRP A 172 13.02 1.45 -5.92
C TRP A 172 12.71 2.84 -6.48
N GLN A 173 12.70 3.89 -5.65
CA GLN A 173 12.50 5.26 -6.13
C GLN A 173 13.57 5.65 -7.17
N THR A 174 14.85 5.39 -6.86
CA THR A 174 15.98 5.72 -7.74
C THR A 174 15.92 4.98 -9.07
N ILE A 175 15.58 3.68 -9.06
CA ILE A 175 15.42 2.91 -10.31
C ILE A 175 14.23 3.45 -11.11
N ASN A 176 13.11 3.76 -10.44
CA ASN A 176 11.93 4.27 -11.13
C ASN A 176 12.19 5.63 -11.76
N GLU A 177 12.89 6.53 -11.08
CA GLU A 177 13.19 7.86 -11.62
C GLU A 177 14.27 7.83 -12.71
N ALA A 178 15.30 7.00 -12.55
CA ALA A 178 16.46 7.04 -13.45
C ALA A 178 16.29 6.19 -14.71
N VAL A 179 15.73 4.98 -14.60
CA VAL A 179 15.80 3.97 -15.68
C VAL A 179 14.53 3.12 -15.83
N ALA A 180 13.39 3.52 -15.24
CA ALA A 180 12.16 2.72 -15.21
C ALA A 180 11.80 2.09 -16.55
N ASP A 181 11.65 2.86 -17.62
CA ASP A 181 11.29 2.33 -18.93
C ASP A 181 12.31 1.30 -19.44
N TRP A 182 13.61 1.57 -19.31
CA TRP A 182 14.65 0.62 -19.72
C TRP A 182 14.64 -0.67 -18.88
N TYR A 183 14.32 -0.57 -17.58
CA TYR A 183 14.32 -1.69 -16.64
C TYR A 183 13.02 -2.51 -16.71
N PHE A 184 11.86 -1.86 -16.76
CA PHE A 184 10.53 -2.46 -16.73
C PHE A 184 9.94 -2.76 -18.12
N GLU A 185 10.36 -2.07 -19.21
CA GLU A 185 9.86 -2.34 -20.58
C GLU A 185 10.76 -3.29 -21.40
N ARG A 186 12.03 -3.51 -21.03
CA ARG A 186 12.88 -4.53 -21.68
C ARG A 186 12.42 -5.96 -21.39
N ALA A 187 11.71 -6.16 -20.30
CA ALA A 187 10.79 -7.27 -20.23
C ALA A 187 9.50 -6.80 -20.91
N GLY A 188 9.31 -7.15 -22.19
CA GLY A 188 7.94 -7.47 -22.56
C GLY A 188 7.51 -8.48 -21.50
N PHE A 189 6.57 -8.13 -20.63
CA PHE A 189 6.12 -9.03 -19.56
C PHE A 189 5.56 -10.28 -20.26
N GLN A 190 6.43 -11.26 -20.54
CA GLN A 190 6.00 -12.56 -21.03
C GLN A 190 5.20 -13.27 -19.94
N TYR A 191 5.41 -12.83 -18.70
CA TYR A 191 4.74 -13.27 -17.51
C TYR A 191 4.83 -12.17 -16.44
N ILE A 192 3.70 -11.68 -15.95
CA ILE A 192 3.65 -11.05 -14.62
C ILE A 192 3.64 -12.23 -13.67
N ASP A 193 4.77 -12.49 -12.99
CA ASP A 193 4.78 -13.39 -11.85
C ASP A 193 4.03 -12.66 -10.73
N MET A 194 2.71 -12.79 -10.77
CA MET A 194 1.91 -12.57 -9.58
C MET A 194 2.42 -13.59 -8.59
N ASP A 195 3.21 -13.10 -7.64
CA ASP A 195 3.60 -13.83 -6.43
C ASP A 195 2.41 -14.76 -6.08
N PRO A 196 2.61 -16.10 -5.97
CA PRO A 196 1.56 -17.13 -6.07
C PRO A 196 0.25 -16.87 -5.31
N CYS A 197 0.26 -15.94 -4.37
CA CYS A 197 -0.82 -15.48 -3.53
C CYS A 197 -2.00 -14.78 -4.26
N ALA A 198 -1.84 -14.14 -5.42
CA ALA A 198 -2.95 -13.40 -6.04
C ALA A 198 -4.13 -14.30 -6.48
N ARG A 199 -3.85 -15.56 -6.86
CA ARG A 199 -4.88 -16.55 -7.26
C ARG A 199 -5.70 -17.08 -6.07
N ASP A 200 -5.16 -16.99 -4.87
CA ASP A 200 -5.79 -17.48 -3.64
C ASP A 200 -6.62 -16.41 -2.92
N CYS A 201 -6.57 -15.16 -3.39
CA CYS A 201 -7.24 -14.01 -2.78
C CYS A 201 -8.65 -13.76 -3.32
N LYS A 202 -9.49 -14.81 -3.29
CA LYS A 202 -10.86 -14.85 -3.88
C LYS A 202 -11.96 -14.15 -3.06
N LEU A 203 -11.62 -13.58 -1.90
CA LEU A 203 -12.56 -13.05 -0.91
C LEU A 203 -13.65 -12.14 -1.49
#